data_AF-A0A7K3DML4-F1
#
_entry.id   AF-A0A7K3DML4-F1
#
_cell.length_a   1.000
_cell.length_b   1.000
_cell.length_c   1.000
_cell.angle_alpha   90.00
_cell.angle_beta   90.00
_cell.angle_gamma   90.00
#
_symmetry.space_group_name_H-M   'P 1'
#
loop_
_entity.id
_entity.type
_entity.pdbx_description
1 polymer ?
#
loop_
_entity_poly.entity_id
_entity_poly.type
_entity_poly.pdbx_seq_one_letter_code
_entity_poly.pdbx_strand_id
1 'polypeptide(L)'
;MPRSTARTPDGAGDPPARRASDGGKYGRLNRERVLASALEIVDRDGLQALSMRGLGAELGVEAMALYRYADGKDALLDGLVEAFVGELEAVL
;
A
#
# COMPACT_ATOMS: atom_id res chain seq x y z
N MET A 1 -35.09 -1.69 -43.59
CA MET A 1 -34.91 -2.36 -42.29
C MET A 1 -33.55 -1.94 -41.71
N PRO A 2 -33.50 -1.19 -40.60
CA PRO A 2 -32.28 -0.69 -39.98
C PRO A 2 -31.61 -1.75 -39.08
N ARG A 3 -30.28 -1.88 -39.13
CA ARG A 3 -29.51 -2.44 -38.01
C ARG A 3 -28.56 -1.37 -37.49
N SER A 4 -29.13 -0.60 -36.57
CA SER A 4 -28.42 0.21 -35.58
C SER A 4 -27.60 -0.72 -34.70
N THR A 5 -26.28 -0.58 -34.72
CA THR A 5 -25.40 -1.13 -33.69
C THR A 5 -24.89 0.03 -32.86
N ALA A 6 -25.71 0.50 -31.94
CA ALA A 6 -25.22 1.20 -30.76
C ALA A 6 -24.82 0.17 -29.71
N ARG A 7 -23.54 0.14 -29.33
CA ARG A 7 -23.09 0.03 -27.94
C ARG A 7 -21.59 0.29 -27.84
N THR A 8 -21.23 1.47 -27.34
CA THR A 8 -19.99 1.67 -26.58
C THR A 8 -20.33 1.43 -25.10
N PRO A 9 -19.48 0.69 -24.36
CA PRO A 9 -19.10 1.13 -23.02
C PRO A 9 -17.57 1.02 -22.89
N ASP A 10 -16.89 2.15 -22.71
CA ASP A 10 -16.62 2.79 -21.42
C ASP A 10 -15.50 2.08 -20.66
N GLY A 11 -14.41 2.80 -20.39
CA GLY A 11 -13.31 2.34 -19.53
C GLY A 11 -12.07 1.76 -20.23
N ALA A 12 -11.61 2.37 -21.33
CA ALA A 12 -10.19 2.25 -21.68
C ALA A 12 -9.40 3.07 -20.66
N GLY A 13 -9.08 2.45 -19.52
CA GLY A 13 -8.27 3.04 -18.47
C GLY A 13 -6.98 3.62 -19.06
N ASP A 14 -6.61 4.80 -18.57
CA ASP A 14 -5.39 5.50 -18.95
C ASP A 14 -4.20 4.54 -19.06
N PRO A 15 -3.33 4.68 -20.07
CA PRO A 15 -2.11 3.89 -20.14
C PRO A 15 -1.29 4.15 -18.86
N PRO A 16 -0.74 3.12 -18.19
CA PRO A 16 -0.09 3.31 -16.91
C PRO A 16 1.05 4.32 -17.06
N ALA A 17 0.89 5.43 -16.35
CA ALA A 17 1.85 6.52 -16.28
C ALA A 17 3.23 5.94 -15.89
N ARG A 18 4.21 6.44 -16.62
CA ARG A 18 5.58 5.94 -16.67
C ARG A 18 6.24 5.95 -15.29
N ARG A 19 6.85 4.81 -14.92
CA ARG A 19 7.97 4.62 -13.98
C ARG A 19 8.14 5.74 -12.95
N ALA A 20 7.32 5.73 -11.90
CA ALA A 20 7.69 6.40 -10.65
C ALA A 20 8.80 5.58 -10.02
N SER A 21 10.03 6.02 -10.23
CA SER A 21 11.26 5.53 -9.63
C SER A 21 11.09 5.20 -8.15
N ASP A 22 11.53 4.00 -7.75
CA ASP A 22 11.70 3.49 -6.38
C ASP A 22 12.76 4.30 -5.58
N GLY A 23 12.60 5.63 -5.52
CA GLY A 23 13.58 6.57 -5.00
C GLY A 23 12.97 7.94 -4.70
N GLY A 24 11.77 7.97 -4.12
CA GLY A 24 11.22 9.18 -3.53
C GLY A 24 12.05 9.67 -2.33
N LYS A 25 11.74 10.88 -1.84
CA LYS A 25 12.39 11.68 -0.77
C LYS A 25 12.82 10.93 0.51
N TYR A 26 12.38 9.69 0.69
CA TYR A 26 12.52 8.88 1.90
C TYR A 26 13.28 7.56 1.70
N GLY A 27 13.97 7.37 0.57
CA GLY A 27 14.81 6.19 0.33
C GLY A 27 14.05 4.99 -0.24
N ARG A 28 14.79 3.92 -0.56
CA ARG A 28 14.27 2.72 -1.23
C ARG A 28 13.23 2.03 -0.34
N LEU A 29 12.10 1.65 -0.93
CA LEU A 29 11.02 0.95 -0.25
C LEU A 29 11.50 -0.46 0.18
N ASN A 30 11.29 -0.81 1.44
CA ASN A 30 11.58 -2.14 2.00
C ASN A 30 10.49 -2.54 3.03
N ARG A 31 10.47 -3.80 3.46
CA ARG A 31 9.43 -4.32 4.37
C ARG A 31 9.42 -3.59 5.71
N GLU A 32 10.58 -3.40 6.32
CA GLU A 32 10.72 -2.72 7.61
C GLU A 32 10.12 -1.31 7.59
N ARG A 33 10.42 -0.53 6.55
CA ARG A 33 9.90 0.82 6.39
C ARG A 33 8.40 0.86 6.15
N VAL A 34 7.86 -0.11 5.42
CA VAL A 34 6.41 -0.24 5.21
C VAL A 34 5.71 -0.52 6.54
N LEU A 35 6.23 -1.46 7.34
CA LEU A 35 5.67 -1.80 8.65
C LEU A 35 5.81 -0.64 9.64
N ALA A 36 6.97 0.02 9.70
CA ALA A 36 7.18 1.17 10.59
C ALA A 36 6.18 2.31 10.30
N SER A 37 6.01 2.72 9.04
CA SER A 37 5.02 3.76 8.70
C SER A 37 3.58 3.29 8.89
N ALA A 38 3.29 1.99 8.75
CA ALA A 38 1.98 1.46 9.09
C ALA A 38 1.70 1.57 10.60
N LEU A 39 2.68 1.27 11.44
CA LEU A 39 2.59 1.42 12.90
C LEU A 39 2.39 2.88 13.30
N GLU A 40 3.14 3.81 12.72
CA GLU A 40 2.99 5.26 12.98
C GLU A 40 1.56 5.75 12.69
N ILE A 41 0.93 5.27 11.61
CA ILE A 41 -0.47 5.59 11.29
C ILE A 41 -1.40 5.00 12.36
N VAL A 42 -1.20 3.75 12.76
CA VAL A 42 -2.03 3.08 13.77
C VAL A 42 -1.92 3.76 15.13
N ASP A 43 -0.73 4.17 15.54
CA ASP A 43 -0.50 4.85 16.82
C ASP A 43 -1.12 6.25 16.83
N ARG A 44 -1.04 6.98 15.70
CA ARG A 44 -1.54 8.35 15.57
C ARG A 44 -3.06 8.42 15.41
N ASP A 45 -3.60 7.60 14.50
CA ASP A 45 -4.97 7.74 13.99
C ASP A 45 -5.85 6.51 14.30
N GLY A 46 -5.28 5.47 14.90
CA GLY A 46 -5.95 4.21 15.19
C GLY A 46 -6.00 3.24 13.99
N LEU A 47 -6.27 1.98 14.30
CA LEU A 47 -6.26 0.87 13.33
C LEU A 47 -7.21 1.06 12.13
N GLN A 48 -8.32 1.76 12.32
CA GLN A 48 -9.30 1.98 11.27
C GLN A 48 -8.82 2.97 10.19
N ALA A 49 -7.88 3.85 10.53
CA ALA A 49 -7.27 4.78 9.58
C ALA A 49 -6.29 4.10 8.62
N LEU A 50 -5.74 2.93 9.00
CA LEU A 50 -4.80 2.21 8.15
C LEU A 50 -5.50 1.70 6.88
N SER A 51 -4.97 2.13 5.74
CA SER A 51 -5.37 1.67 4.41
C SER A 51 -4.17 1.67 3.46
N MET A 52 -4.21 0.85 2.40
CA MET A 52 -3.12 0.79 1.41
C MET A 52 -2.88 2.15 0.74
N ARG A 53 -3.94 2.90 0.46
CA ARG A 53 -3.83 4.23 -0.16
C ARG A 53 -3.26 5.27 0.81
N GLY A 54 -3.70 5.27 2.06
CA GLY A 54 -3.17 6.16 3.10
C GLY A 54 -1.68 5.89 3.37
N LEU A 55 -1.31 4.62 3.48
CA LEU A 55 0.09 4.22 3.66
C LEU A 55 0.97 4.58 2.46
N GLY A 56 0.46 4.43 1.23
CA GLY A 56 1.17 4.87 0.03
C GLY A 56 1.41 6.39 0.04
N ALA A 57 0.40 7.17 0.42
CA ALA A 57 0.51 8.61 0.55
C ALA A 57 1.56 9.04 1.59
N GLU A 58 1.57 8.41 2.78
CA GLU A 58 2.56 8.64 3.83
C GLU A 58 3.99 8.31 3.36
N LEU A 59 4.15 7.22 2.60
CA LEU A 59 5.45 6.77 2.09
C LEU A 59 5.90 7.49 0.81
N GLY A 60 5.03 8.28 0.18
CA GLY A 60 5.27 8.95 -1.10
C GLY A 60 5.34 7.99 -2.30
N VAL A 61 4.59 6.89 -2.26
CA VAL A 61 4.55 5.86 -3.31
C VAL A 61 3.11 5.51 -3.69
N GLU A 62 2.93 4.98 -4.90
CA GLU A 62 1.65 4.41 -5.31
C GLU A 62 1.31 3.18 -4.47
N ALA A 63 0.03 3.01 -4.11
CA ALA A 63 -0.43 1.87 -3.31
C ALA A 63 -0.04 0.50 -3.93
N MET A 64 0.01 0.42 -5.27
CA MET A 64 0.47 -0.78 -5.99
C MET A 64 1.90 -1.20 -5.63
N ALA A 65 2.78 -0.28 -5.26
CA ALA A 65 4.14 -0.62 -4.82
C ALA A 65 4.14 -1.39 -3.49
N LEU A 66 3.15 -1.16 -2.63
CA LEU A 66 3.04 -1.79 -1.31
C LEU A 66 2.62 -3.25 -1.38
N TYR A 67 1.89 -3.64 -2.42
CA TYR A 67 1.48 -5.03 -2.64
C TYR A 67 2.67 -5.99 -2.85
N ARG A 68 3.88 -5.46 -3.11
CA ARG A 68 5.12 -6.26 -3.13
C ARG A 68 5.59 -6.68 -1.73
N TYR A 69 5.09 -6.06 -0.67
CA TYR A 69 5.52 -6.26 0.72
C TYR A 69 4.43 -6.86 1.60
N ALA A 70 3.16 -6.65 1.25
CA ALA A 70 2.01 -7.24 1.94
C ALA A 70 0.81 -7.37 0.99
N ASP A 71 0.10 -8.49 1.07
CA ASP A 71 -1.08 -8.76 0.26
C ASP A 71 -2.34 -8.08 0.83
N GLY A 72 -2.26 -6.76 0.99
CA GLY A 72 -3.32 -5.93 1.56
C GLY A 72 -3.16 -5.63 3.04
N LYS A 73 -4.22 -5.06 3.63
CA LYS A 73 -4.23 -4.55 5.01
C LYS A 73 -4.00 -5.66 6.02
N ASP A 74 -4.68 -6.79 5.88
CA ASP A 74 -4.60 -7.87 6.87
C ASP A 74 -3.17 -8.43 6.97
N ALA A 75 -2.50 -8.62 5.84
CA ALA A 75 -1.10 -9.04 5.80
C ALA A 75 -0.13 -8.01 6.43
N LEU A 76 -0.44 -6.71 6.38
CA LEU A 76 0.32 -5.69 7.12
C LEU A 76 0.13 -5.83 8.62
N LEU A 77 -1.09 -6.12 9.07
CA LEU A 77 -1.39 -6.32 10.48
C LEU A 77 -0.72 -7.58 11.03
N ASP A 78 -0.74 -8.66 10.26
CA ASP A 78 -0.01 -9.88 10.60
C ASP A 78 1.49 -9.61 10.73
N GLY A 79 2.06 -8.82 9.80
CA GLY A 79 3.47 -8.42 9.84
C GLY A 79 3.81 -7.50 11.02
N LEU A 80 2.88 -6.64 11.45
CA LEU A 80 3.04 -5.81 12.66
C LEU A 80 3.03 -6.65 13.93
N VAL A 81 2.12 -7.63 14.02
CA VAL A 81 2.07 -8.57 15.15
C VAL A 81 3.36 -9.38 15.22
N GLU A 82 3.83 -9.91 14.09
CA GLU A 82 5.10 -10.65 14.00
C GLU A 82 6.29 -9.80 14.47
N ALA A 83 6.38 -8.55 14.01
CA ALA A 83 7.43 -7.63 14.42
C ALA A 83 7.38 -7.33 15.93
N PHE A 84 6.18 -7.10 16.48
CA PHE A 84 5.98 -6.83 17.90
C PHE A 84 6.32 -8.03 18.79
N VAL A 85 5.91 -9.24 18.39
CA VAL A 85 6.26 -10.47 19.12
C VAL A 85 7.78 -10.70 19.09
N GLY A 86 8.43 -10.51 17.94
CA GLY A 86 9.88 -10.65 17.82
C GLY A 86 10.65 -9.63 18.68
N GLU A 87 10.14 -8.40 18.81
CA GLU A 87 10.73 -7.40 19.72
C GLU A 87 10.59 -7.83 21.19
N LEU A 88 9.43 -8.36 21.59
CA LEU A 88 9.19 -8.84 22.95
C LEU A 88 10.11 -10.01 23.31
N GLU A 89 10.31 -10.96 22.39
CA GLU A 89 11.24 -12.08 22.56
C GLU A 89 12.71 -11.61 22.70
N ALA A 90 13.09 -10.52 22.03
CA ALA A 90 14.45 -9.99 22.09
C ALA A 90 14.77 -9.27 23.43
N VAL A 91 13.75 -8.91 24.20
CA VAL A 91 13.88 -8.14 25.46
C VAL A 91 13.77 -9.02 26.71
N LEU A 92 13.37 -10.29 26.57
CA LEU A 92 13.26 -11.29 27.64
C LEU A 92 14.48 -12.20 27.72
#